data_AF-A0A2D8HJT9-F1
#
_entry.id   AF-A0A2D8HJT9-F1
#
_cell.length_a   1.000
_cell.length_b   1.000
_cell.length_c   1.000
_cell.angle_alpha   90.00
_cell.angle_beta   90.00
_cell.angle_gamma   90.00
#
_symmetry.space_group_name_H-M   'P 1'
#
loop_
_entity.id
_entity.type
_entity.pdbx_description
1 polymer ?
#
loop_
_entity_poly.entity_id
_entity_poly.type
_entity_poly.pdbx_seq_one_letter_code
_entity_poly.pdbx_strand_id
1 'polypeptide(L)'
;MTSNNTDARPKRGEVPTGKGAQGRPVVPGRVPARGGLARPAPDHRPLRAPHRARHQSSGARLELSEGQLRAAELILRGFHLRTDGLGMRTQSWGGPPRGRGASEDWQQALMRRFLHWAVAAQGEGLSVAAALDFIVFGKSCRAIDRERRRRSGYARRNLLDSLELYQRV
;
A
#
# COMPACT_ATOMS: atom_id res chain seq x y z
N MET A 1 -52.41 5.31 -23.13
CA MET A 1 -52.32 6.73 -22.71
C MET A 1 -51.48 6.72 -21.44
N THR A 2 -50.23 7.16 -21.35
CA THR A 2 -49.46 8.20 -22.05
C THR A 2 -48.01 7.75 -22.25
N SER A 3 -47.51 7.98 -23.45
CA SER A 3 -46.13 7.86 -23.89
C SER A 3 -45.22 8.95 -23.31
N ASN A 4 -43.92 8.80 -23.59
CA ASN A 4 -42.84 9.80 -23.58
C ASN A 4 -42.08 9.90 -22.23
N ASN A 5 -40.76 10.06 -22.18
CA ASN A 5 -39.93 10.84 -23.09
C ASN A 5 -38.41 10.62 -22.84
N THR A 6 -37.63 10.76 -23.93
CA THR A 6 -36.24 11.28 -24.06
C THR A 6 -35.16 10.84 -23.05
N ASP A 7 -34.13 10.09 -23.43
CA ASP A 7 -33.05 10.37 -24.40
C ASP A 7 -32.29 11.69 -24.14
N ALA A 8 -31.14 11.56 -23.47
CA ALA A 8 -30.12 12.61 -23.36
C ALA A 8 -28.73 11.96 -23.27
N ARG A 9 -28.13 11.68 -24.43
CA ARG A 9 -26.68 11.44 -24.57
C ARG A 9 -25.88 12.72 -24.30
N PRO A 10 -24.85 12.70 -23.44
CA PRO A 10 -23.84 13.75 -23.44
C PRO A 10 -22.77 13.55 -24.53
N LYS A 11 -22.36 14.68 -25.09
CA LYS A 11 -21.50 14.87 -26.26
C LYS A 11 -20.06 14.45 -26.02
N ARG A 12 -19.44 13.84 -27.05
CA ARG A 12 -17.99 13.65 -27.18
C ARG A 12 -17.30 15.01 -27.14
N GLY A 13 -16.50 15.24 -26.10
CA GLY A 13 -15.56 16.35 -25.99
C GLY A 13 -14.22 15.97 -26.61
N GLU A 14 -13.68 16.91 -27.36
CA GLU A 14 -12.52 16.82 -28.25
C GLU A 14 -11.19 16.61 -27.52
N VAL A 15 -10.27 15.97 -28.24
CA VAL A 15 -8.88 15.71 -27.85
C VAL A 15 -8.01 16.90 -28.27
N PRO A 16 -7.33 17.60 -27.36
CA PRO A 16 -6.26 18.50 -27.74
C PRO A 16 -4.95 17.73 -27.94
N THR A 17 -4.53 17.63 -29.20
CA THR A 17 -3.20 17.14 -29.61
C THR A 17 -2.16 18.25 -29.37
N GLY A 18 -1.53 18.23 -28.20
CA GLY A 18 -0.38 19.09 -27.89
C GLY A 18 0.90 18.59 -28.55
N LYS A 19 1.24 19.15 -29.70
CA LYS A 19 2.57 19.10 -30.32
C LYS A 19 3.55 19.99 -29.54
N GLY A 20 4.77 19.50 -29.32
CA GLY A 20 5.98 20.34 -29.37
C GLY A 20 6.76 20.53 -28.07
N ALA A 21 7.94 19.91 -28.02
CA ALA A 21 9.19 20.43 -27.47
C ALA A 21 10.27 19.38 -27.74
N GLN A 22 10.90 19.39 -28.92
CA GLN A 22 12.20 20.04 -29.18
C GLN A 22 13.31 19.55 -28.24
N GLY A 23 14.27 18.87 -28.87
CA GLY A 23 15.38 18.19 -28.23
C GLY A 23 16.35 19.16 -27.55
N ARG A 24 16.95 18.66 -26.47
CA ARG A 24 18.15 19.25 -25.90
C ARG A 24 19.37 18.45 -26.39
N PRO A 25 20.45 19.12 -26.82
CA PRO A 25 21.65 18.46 -27.32
C PRO A 25 22.40 17.74 -26.20
N VAL A 26 22.88 16.54 -26.54
CA VAL A 26 23.85 15.76 -25.77
C VAL A 26 25.19 16.49 -25.80
N VAL A 27 25.70 16.84 -24.62
CA VAL A 27 27.08 17.32 -24.46
C VAL A 27 27.92 16.15 -23.96
N PRO A 28 28.87 15.61 -24.76
CA PRO A 28 29.83 14.63 -24.29
C PRO A 28 30.91 15.32 -23.44
N GLY A 29 30.74 15.26 -22.13
CA GLY A 29 31.75 15.69 -21.15
C GLY A 29 32.92 14.71 -21.07
N ARG A 30 34.07 15.16 -21.55
CA ARG A 30 35.44 14.63 -21.35
C ARG A 30 35.62 13.86 -20.04
N VAL A 31 36.10 12.63 -20.15
CA VAL A 31 36.69 11.83 -19.07
C VAL A 31 38.19 12.14 -18.98
N PRO A 32 38.71 12.75 -17.89
CA PRO A 32 40.14 12.75 -17.64
C PRO A 32 40.59 11.39 -17.10
N ALA A 33 41.68 10.90 -17.69
CA ALA A 33 42.34 9.65 -17.34
C ALA A 33 43.08 9.74 -16.00
N ARG A 34 42.98 8.63 -15.24
CA ARG A 34 44.00 8.02 -14.38
C ARG A 34 44.86 8.96 -13.52
N GLY A 35 44.40 9.15 -12.27
CA GLY A 35 45.27 9.32 -11.11
C GLY A 35 45.12 8.10 -10.21
N GLY A 36 46.13 7.21 -10.21
CA GLY A 36 46.20 6.10 -9.27
C GLY A 36 46.43 6.63 -7.87
N LEU A 37 45.43 6.46 -7.00
CA LEU A 37 45.60 6.59 -5.57
C LEU A 37 45.26 5.26 -4.94
N ALA A 38 46.21 4.80 -4.12
CA ALA A 38 46.20 3.55 -3.38
C ALA A 38 44.81 3.25 -2.81
N ARG A 39 44.31 2.02 -3.07
CA ARG A 39 43.14 1.49 -2.36
C ARG A 39 43.47 1.44 -0.87
N PRO A 40 42.85 2.24 0.00
CA PRO A 40 42.89 1.96 1.43
C PRO A 40 42.19 0.62 1.67
N ALA A 41 42.73 -0.14 2.61
CA ALA A 41 42.21 -1.44 3.03
C ALA A 41 40.70 -1.40 3.30
N PRO A 42 39.97 -2.52 3.11
CA PRO A 42 38.56 -2.60 3.44
C PRO A 42 38.37 -2.32 4.94
N ASP A 43 37.94 -1.11 5.23
CA ASP A 43 37.52 -0.66 6.53
C ASP A 43 36.39 -1.60 6.99
N HIS A 44 36.69 -2.49 7.93
CA HIS A 44 35.74 -3.41 8.55
C HIS A 44 34.80 -2.61 9.44
N ARG A 45 33.98 -1.74 8.83
CA ARG A 45 32.88 -1.10 9.53
C ARG A 45 31.94 -2.21 9.96
N PRO A 46 31.70 -2.40 11.27
CA PRO A 46 30.73 -3.37 11.72
C PRO A 46 29.43 -3.05 10.99
N LEU A 47 28.91 -4.04 10.26
CA LEU A 47 27.59 -4.02 9.66
C LEU A 47 26.65 -3.48 10.72
N ARG A 48 26.19 -2.22 10.54
CA ARG A 48 25.21 -1.60 11.42
C ARG A 48 24.12 -2.62 11.60
N ALA A 49 23.97 -3.09 12.83
CA ALA A 49 22.90 -4.00 13.21
C ALA A 49 21.60 -3.47 12.60
N PRO A 50 20.73 -4.35 12.04
CA PRO A 50 19.46 -3.89 11.52
C PRO A 50 18.82 -3.04 12.60
N HIS A 51 18.54 -1.78 12.27
CA HIS A 51 17.79 -0.88 13.13
C HIS A 51 16.50 -1.63 13.43
N ARG A 52 16.44 -2.32 14.57
CA ARG A 52 15.19 -2.77 15.17
C ARG A 52 14.43 -1.48 15.33
N ALA A 53 13.47 -1.26 14.43
CA ALA A 53 12.59 -0.13 14.44
C ALA A 53 12.04 -0.08 15.85
N ARG A 54 12.58 0.85 16.63
CA ARG A 54 12.21 1.07 18.01
C ARG A 54 10.77 1.53 17.85
N HIS A 55 9.83 0.61 18.09
CA HIS A 55 8.40 0.90 18.18
C HIS A 55 8.28 1.87 19.35
N GLN A 56 8.54 3.16 19.09
CA GLN A 56 8.38 4.24 20.05
C GLN A 56 6.88 4.38 20.23
N SER A 57 6.40 3.65 21.22
CA SER A 57 5.09 3.76 21.83
C SER A 57 4.98 5.11 22.53
N SER A 58 4.88 6.19 21.74
CA SER A 58 4.62 7.55 22.21
C SER A 58 3.50 8.16 21.39
N GLY A 59 2.34 7.55 21.52
CA GLY A 59 1.07 8.05 21.01
C GLY A 59 -0.03 7.25 21.67
N ALA A 60 -1.00 7.92 22.27
CA ALA A 60 -2.16 7.32 22.93
C ALA A 60 -2.56 5.99 22.26
N ARG A 61 -2.46 4.89 23.02
CA ARG A 61 -2.77 3.56 22.52
C ARG A 61 -4.22 3.62 22.06
N LEU A 62 -4.46 3.51 20.76
CA LEU A 62 -5.81 3.58 20.22
C LEU A 62 -6.55 2.35 20.77
N GLU A 63 -7.55 2.57 21.61
CA GLU A 63 -8.39 1.49 22.10
C GLU A 63 -9.30 1.05 20.96
N LEU A 64 -9.05 -0.15 20.45
CA LEU A 64 -9.83 -0.80 19.41
C LEU A 64 -10.70 -1.87 20.07
N SER A 65 -11.95 -1.98 19.63
CA SER A 65 -12.80 -3.09 20.06
C SER A 65 -12.25 -4.43 19.55
N GLU A 66 -12.66 -5.54 20.16
CA GLU A 66 -12.22 -6.88 19.71
C GLU A 66 -12.57 -7.13 18.23
N GLY A 67 -13.76 -6.68 17.79
CA GLY A 67 -14.17 -6.75 16.38
C GLY A 67 -13.25 -5.94 15.46
N GLN A 68 -12.83 -4.75 15.91
CA GLN A 68 -11.89 -3.90 15.15
C GLN A 68 -10.48 -4.51 15.09
N LEU A 69 -10.01 -5.12 16.18
CA LEU A 69 -8.74 -5.85 16.21
C LEU A 69 -8.77 -7.04 15.24
N ARG A 70 -9.86 -7.82 15.25
CA ARG A 70 -10.05 -8.94 14.31
C ARG A 70 -10.11 -8.45 12.86
N ALA A 71 -10.83 -7.36 12.59
CA ALA A 71 -10.87 -6.76 11.26
C ALA A 71 -9.47 -6.31 10.79
N ALA A 72 -8.70 -5.64 11.66
CA ALA A 72 -7.33 -5.22 11.35
C ALA A 72 -6.43 -6.43 11.03
N GLU A 73 -6.54 -7.53 11.78
CA GLU A 73 -5.80 -8.76 11.53
C GLU A 73 -6.18 -9.38 10.17
N LEU A 74 -7.47 -9.44 9.83
CA LEU A 74 -7.93 -9.98 8.55
C LEU A 74 -7.51 -9.11 7.36
N ILE A 75 -7.54 -7.78 7.52
CA ILE A 75 -6.99 -6.83 6.53
C ILE A 75 -5.50 -7.07 6.33
N LEU A 76 -4.73 -7.19 7.41
CA LEU A 76 -3.29 -7.45 7.36
C LEU A 76 -2.99 -8.75 6.61
N ARG A 77 -3.68 -9.84 6.96
CA ARG A 77 -3.53 -11.14 6.29
C ARG A 77 -3.93 -11.07 4.80
N GLY A 78 -5.04 -10.41 4.48
CA GLY A 78 -5.47 -10.21 3.09
C GLY A 78 -4.49 -9.37 2.27
N PHE A 79 -3.91 -8.34 2.87
CA PHE A 79 -2.84 -7.54 2.26
C PHE A 79 -1.61 -8.41 1.96
N HIS A 80 -1.13 -9.19 2.93
CA HIS A 80 0.00 -10.09 2.74
C HIS A 80 -0.27 -11.14 1.65
N LEU A 81 -1.43 -11.79 1.65
CA LEU A 81 -1.79 -12.72 0.57
C LEU A 81 -1.75 -12.06 -0.82
N ARG A 82 -2.15 -10.79 -0.90
CA ARG A 82 -2.13 -10.01 -2.15
C ARG A 82 -0.72 -9.58 -2.57
N THR A 83 0.19 -9.31 -1.64
CA THR A 83 1.55 -8.84 -1.93
C THR A 83 2.57 -9.96 -2.04
N ASP A 84 2.43 -11.02 -1.26
CA ASP A 84 3.39 -12.12 -1.19
C ASP A 84 3.33 -13.00 -2.45
N GLY A 85 2.23 -12.97 -3.19
CA GLY A 85 2.07 -13.63 -4.50
C GLY A 85 2.67 -12.88 -5.70
N LEU A 86 3.21 -11.66 -5.51
CA LEU A 86 3.90 -10.90 -6.56
C LEU A 86 5.42 -11.12 -6.60
N GLY A 87 5.98 -11.82 -5.61
CA GLY A 87 7.31 -12.39 -5.72
C GLY A 87 7.23 -13.71 -6.49
N MET A 88 8.10 -13.91 -7.48
CA MET A 88 8.23 -15.17 -8.20
C MET A 88 8.04 -16.36 -7.24
N ARG A 89 6.97 -17.14 -7.42
CA ARG A 89 6.93 -18.53 -6.97
C ARG A 89 8.01 -19.25 -7.77
N THR A 90 9.28 -19.10 -7.36
CA THR A 90 10.32 -20.06 -7.72
C THR A 90 9.76 -21.38 -7.26
N GLN A 91 9.38 -22.21 -8.23
CA GLN A 91 8.95 -23.57 -7.98
C GLN A 91 10.11 -24.24 -7.25
N SER A 92 10.02 -24.34 -5.93
CA SER A 92 10.92 -25.18 -5.18
C SER A 92 10.63 -26.60 -5.64
N TRP A 93 11.60 -27.23 -6.30
CA TRP A 93 11.61 -28.67 -6.64
C TRP A 93 11.71 -29.58 -5.39
N GLY A 94 11.14 -29.14 -4.26
CA GLY A 94 11.25 -29.76 -2.95
C GLY A 94 9.93 -30.31 -2.47
N GLY A 95 9.31 -31.19 -3.26
CA GLY A 95 8.12 -31.96 -2.87
C GLY A 95 6.86 -31.14 -2.54
N PRO A 96 5.67 -31.74 -2.55
CA PRO A 96 4.46 -31.07 -2.12
C PRO A 96 4.59 -30.67 -0.63
N PRO A 97 4.34 -29.40 -0.26
CA PRO A 97 4.43 -28.98 1.13
C PRO A 97 3.42 -29.78 1.96
N ARG A 98 3.92 -30.63 2.86
CA ARG A 98 3.14 -31.31 3.90
C ARG A 98 2.86 -30.30 5.01
N GLY A 99 1.97 -29.35 4.75
CA GLY A 99 1.57 -28.30 5.68
C GLY A 99 0.06 -28.21 5.76
N ARG A 100 -0.48 -28.44 6.96
CA ARG A 100 -1.90 -28.49 7.35
C ARG A 100 -2.71 -27.27 6.86
N GLY A 101 -3.28 -27.39 5.66
CA GLY A 101 -4.67 -27.06 5.31
C GLY A 101 -5.34 -25.82 5.89
N ALA A 102 -4.71 -24.64 5.91
CA ALA A 102 -5.53 -23.47 5.61
C ALA A 102 -5.93 -23.65 4.13
N SER A 103 -7.17 -24.07 3.87
CA SER A 103 -7.61 -24.38 2.51
C SER A 103 -7.24 -23.24 1.59
N GLU A 104 -6.71 -23.53 0.41
CA GLU A 104 -6.48 -22.55 -0.64
C GLU A 104 -7.74 -21.69 -0.84
N ASP A 105 -8.92 -22.29 -0.69
CA ASP A 105 -10.22 -21.63 -0.70
C ASP A 105 -10.35 -20.54 0.38
N TRP A 106 -9.87 -20.77 1.60
CA TRP A 106 -9.91 -19.79 2.68
C TRP A 106 -8.99 -18.61 2.38
N GLN A 107 -7.79 -18.86 1.86
CA GLN A 107 -6.87 -17.79 1.45
C GLN A 107 -7.47 -16.97 0.30
N GLN A 108 -8.04 -17.63 -0.71
CA GLN A 108 -8.73 -16.97 -1.82
C GLN A 108 -9.95 -16.17 -1.33
N ALA A 109 -10.75 -16.71 -0.41
CA ALA A 109 -11.89 -16.01 0.19
C ALA A 109 -11.44 -14.76 0.97
N LEU A 110 -10.38 -14.87 1.77
CA LEU A 110 -9.83 -13.74 2.52
C LEU A 110 -9.27 -12.65 1.60
N MET A 111 -8.54 -13.03 0.56
CA MET A 111 -8.05 -12.10 -0.46
C MET A 111 -9.20 -11.41 -1.20
N ARG A 112 -10.23 -12.16 -1.61
CA ARG A 112 -11.44 -11.58 -2.24
C ARG A 112 -12.14 -10.60 -1.32
N ARG A 113 -12.32 -10.95 -0.04
CA ARG A 113 -12.92 -10.06 0.96
C ARG A 113 -12.10 -8.78 1.17
N PHE A 114 -10.77 -8.89 1.25
CA PHE A 114 -9.87 -7.73 1.32
C PHE A 114 -10.01 -6.80 0.09
N LEU A 115 -10.04 -7.36 -1.12
CA LEU A 115 -10.21 -6.56 -2.34
C LEU A 115 -11.60 -5.89 -2.38
N HIS A 116 -12.64 -6.62 -1.99
CA HIS A 116 -14.00 -6.08 -1.93
C HIS A 116 -14.09 -4.91 -0.93
N TRP A 117 -13.52 -5.08 0.26
CA TRP A 117 -13.40 -4.00 1.24
C TRP A 117 -12.63 -2.79 0.69
N ALA A 118 -11.50 -3.01 0.01
CA ALA A 118 -10.71 -1.89 -0.52
C ALA A 118 -11.50 -1.07 -1.54
N VAL A 119 -12.28 -1.72 -2.40
CA VAL A 119 -13.17 -1.04 -3.36
C VAL A 119 -14.31 -0.32 -2.63
N ALA A 120 -14.96 -0.98 -1.66
CA ALA A 120 -16.04 -0.38 -0.87
C ALA A 120 -15.55 0.86 -0.09
N ALA A 121 -14.38 0.77 0.54
CA ALA A 121 -13.75 1.88 1.27
C ALA A 121 -13.48 3.08 0.37
N GLN A 122 -12.98 2.84 -0.84
CA GLN A 122 -12.82 3.92 -1.84
C GLN A 122 -14.17 4.53 -2.24
N GLY A 123 -15.20 3.70 -2.40
CA GLY A 123 -16.57 4.15 -2.68
C GLY A 123 -17.16 5.05 -1.57
N GLU A 124 -16.82 4.79 -0.31
CA GLU A 124 -17.19 5.64 0.85
C GLU A 124 -16.25 6.84 1.05
N GLY A 125 -15.29 7.07 0.16
CA GLY A 125 -14.31 8.17 0.28
C GLY A 125 -13.25 7.95 1.36
N LEU A 126 -13.12 6.73 1.87
CA LEU A 126 -12.09 6.35 2.85
C LEU A 126 -10.75 6.11 2.13
N SER A 127 -9.68 6.56 2.77
CA SER A 127 -8.33 6.34 2.26
C SER A 127 -7.79 5.00 2.73
N VAL A 128 -7.90 3.99 1.85
CA VAL A 128 -7.32 2.64 2.06
C VAL A 128 -5.83 2.73 2.44
N ALA A 129 -5.08 3.58 1.73
CA ALA A 129 -3.66 3.76 2.00
C ALA A 129 -3.38 4.30 3.42
N ALA A 130 -4.21 5.20 3.95
CA ALA A 130 -4.06 5.70 5.31
C ALA A 130 -4.39 4.63 6.36
N ALA A 131 -5.36 3.75 6.09
CA ALA A 131 -5.66 2.61 6.96
C ALA A 131 -4.51 1.60 6.96
N LEU A 132 -3.96 1.27 5.79
CA LEU A 132 -2.81 0.35 5.65
C LEU A 132 -1.52 0.93 6.28
N ASP A 133 -1.30 2.24 6.18
CA ASP A 133 -0.19 2.92 6.87
C ASP A 133 -0.18 2.65 8.38
N PHE A 134 -1.37 2.59 8.99
CA PHE A 134 -1.51 2.24 10.39
C PHE A 134 -1.40 0.74 10.63
N ILE A 135 -2.18 -0.06 9.91
CA ILE A 135 -2.34 -1.51 10.17
C ILE A 135 -1.06 -2.29 9.80
N VAL A 136 -0.49 -2.01 8.63
CA VAL A 136 0.65 -2.78 8.07
C VAL A 136 1.98 -2.18 8.52
N PHE A 137 2.12 -0.85 8.44
CA PHE A 137 3.40 -0.18 8.73
C PHE A 137 3.51 0.35 10.15
N GLY A 138 2.45 0.24 10.98
CA GLY A 138 2.47 0.66 12.38
C GLY A 138 2.68 2.16 12.57
N LYS A 139 2.40 2.99 11.56
CA LYS A 139 2.53 4.45 11.66
C LYS A 139 1.51 4.99 12.65
N SER A 140 1.89 5.98 13.46
CA SER A 140 0.94 6.67 14.34
C SER A 140 -0.02 7.56 13.53
N CYS A 141 -1.24 7.78 14.04
CA CYS A 141 -2.22 8.66 13.39
C CYS A 141 -1.66 10.06 13.11
N ARG A 142 -0.86 10.61 14.05
CA ARG A 142 -0.20 11.92 13.88
C ARG A 142 0.82 11.92 12.73
N ALA A 143 1.58 10.84 12.58
CA ALA A 143 2.54 10.70 11.48
C ALA A 143 1.82 10.67 10.13
N ILE A 144 0.71 9.92 10.04
CA ILE A 144 -0.12 9.80 8.84
C ILE A 144 -0.77 11.15 8.49
N ASP A 145 -1.36 11.84 9.47
CA ASP A 145 -1.97 13.16 9.27
C ASP A 145 -0.95 14.17 8.72
N ARG A 146 0.27 14.18 9.27
CA ARG A 146 1.36 15.06 8.82
C ARG A 146 1.84 14.71 7.42
N GLU A 147 2.08 13.43 7.14
CA GLU A 147 2.55 12.95 5.83
C GLU A 147 1.54 13.28 4.71
N ARG A 148 0.25 13.13 5.01
CA ARG A 148 -0.84 13.37 4.05
C ARG A 148 -1.34 14.82 4.05
N ARG A 149 -0.74 15.71 4.86
CA ARG A 149 -1.13 17.13 5.02
C ARG A 149 -2.63 17.30 5.31
N ARG A 150 -3.18 16.45 6.18
CA ARG A 150 -4.59 16.48 6.60
C ARG A 150 -4.73 17.13 7.98
N ARG A 151 -5.97 17.49 8.34
CA ARG A 151 -6.29 18.01 9.67
C ARG A 151 -6.08 16.92 10.73
N SER A 152 -5.66 17.33 11.92
CA SER A 152 -5.50 16.43 13.07
C SER A 152 -6.75 15.58 13.30
N GLY A 153 -6.56 14.26 13.46
CA GLY A 153 -7.65 13.30 13.70
C GLY A 153 -8.28 12.73 12.43
N TYR A 154 -7.80 13.10 11.24
CA TYR A 154 -8.20 12.48 9.99
C TYR A 154 -7.88 10.99 9.97
N ALA A 155 -6.63 10.60 10.24
CA ALA A 155 -6.18 9.21 10.19
C ALA A 155 -6.92 8.32 11.19
N ARG A 156 -7.20 8.85 12.40
CA ARG A 156 -7.97 8.12 13.42
C ARG A 156 -9.39 7.82 12.95
N ARG A 157 -10.13 8.82 12.45
CA ARG A 157 -11.49 8.61 11.94
C ARG A 157 -11.49 7.64 10.76
N ASN A 158 -10.63 7.91 9.77
CA ASN A 158 -10.47 7.05 8.60
C ASN A 158 -10.20 5.58 9.00
N LEU A 159 -9.34 5.34 9.99
CA LEU A 159 -9.06 3.99 10.48
C LEU A 159 -10.29 3.34 11.11
N LEU A 160 -10.97 4.02 12.04
CA LEU A 160 -12.14 3.48 12.72
C LEU A 160 -13.27 3.17 11.72
N ASP A 161 -13.56 4.11 10.83
CA ASP A 161 -14.59 3.96 9.79
C ASP A 161 -14.22 2.81 8.83
N SER A 162 -12.93 2.68 8.47
CA SER A 162 -12.45 1.58 7.61
C SER A 162 -12.59 0.21 8.28
N LEU A 163 -12.32 0.11 9.59
CA LEU A 163 -12.45 -1.14 10.34
C LEU A 163 -13.91 -1.53 10.57
N GLU A 164 -14.78 -0.55 10.81
CA GLU A 164 -16.22 -0.75 10.88
C GLU A 164 -16.79 -1.19 9.52
N LEU A 165 -16.33 -0.58 8.43
CA LEU A 165 -16.71 -1.01 7.08
C LEU A 165 -16.30 -2.46 6.80
N TYR A 166 -15.08 -2.86 7.18
CA TYR A 166 -14.62 -4.24 6.98
C TYR A 166 -15.52 -5.29 7.67
N GLN A 167 -16.12 -4.95 8.80
CA GLN A 167 -17.03 -5.87 9.52
C GLN A 167 -18.36 -6.06 8.79
N ARG A 168 -18.78 -5.08 7.97
CA ARG A 168 -20.03 -5.10 7.21
C ARG A 168 -19.90 -5.78 5.84
N VAL A 169 -18.68 -5.83 5.30
CA VAL A 169 -18.32 -6.46 4.00
C VAL A 169 -17.97 -7.92 4.19
#